data_AF-A0A6M2EZV7-F1
#
_entry.id   AF-A0A6M2EZV7-F1
#
_cell.length_a   1.000
_cell.length_b   1.000
_cell.length_c   1.000
_cell.angle_alpha   90.00
_cell.angle_beta   90.00
_cell.angle_gamma   90.00
#
_symmetry.space_group_name_H-M   'P 1'
#
loop_
_entity.id
_entity.type
_entity.pdbx_description
1 polymer ?
#
loop_
_entity_poly.entity_id
_entity_poly.type
_entity_poly.pdbx_seq_one_letter_code
_entity_poly.pdbx_strand_id
1 'polypeptide(L)'
;MLSGNSQRMEIVGASNEKMKTGDQVSIDINKLGKTMREELEILHPLLDDCCIYRVPKRLRVLNEKAYTPQVVSIGPLHHGREELKAMEEYKRRYLKDFLAWSELSLEDLIGVTEMEETRLRNCYAEAIELSSDVFVKMMLLDAAFIIMIMLKNYFLDFQSSNDRIFRRPWMIHDIRFDMILLENQLPFFFLNDLL
;
A
#
# COMPACT_ATOMS: atom_id res chain seq x y z
N MET A 1 84.12 -11.07 -38.73
CA MET A 1 84.87 -9.86 -39.09
C MET A 1 83.88 -8.85 -39.66
N LEU A 2 83.85 -7.66 -39.03
CA LEU A 2 83.58 -6.32 -39.58
C LEU A 2 82.24 -6.13 -40.35
N SER A 3 81.43 -5.10 -40.14
CA SER A 3 81.54 -3.83 -39.40
C SER A 3 80.14 -3.24 -39.30
N GLY A 4 79.84 -2.53 -38.21
CA GLY A 4 78.59 -1.79 -38.08
C GLY A 4 78.50 -0.59 -39.01
N ASN A 5 77.31 0.00 -39.08
CA ASN A 5 77.20 1.45 -39.09
C ASN A 5 75.87 1.90 -38.50
N SER A 6 76.00 2.72 -37.47
CA SER A 6 74.95 3.51 -36.83
C SER A 6 74.79 4.80 -37.62
N GLN A 7 73.56 5.15 -38.00
CA GLN A 7 73.24 6.53 -38.33
C GLN A 7 71.80 6.87 -37.96
N ARG A 8 71.62 8.15 -37.64
CA ARG A 8 70.73 8.70 -36.62
C ARG A 8 69.58 9.47 -37.27
N MET A 9 68.39 9.37 -36.66
CA MET A 9 67.22 10.28 -36.65
C MET A 9 66.77 10.96 -37.95
N GLU A 10 65.54 10.66 -38.34
CA GLU A 10 64.58 11.69 -38.78
C GLU A 10 63.30 11.58 -37.94
N ILE A 11 62.89 12.72 -37.37
CA ILE A 11 61.61 12.93 -36.72
C ILE A 11 60.70 13.64 -37.73
N VAL A 12 59.65 12.96 -38.19
CA VAL A 12 58.42 13.53 -38.77
C VAL A 12 57.37 12.46 -38.53
N GLY A 13 56.15 12.64 -38.03
CA GLY A 13 55.26 13.77 -37.84
C GLY A 13 53.92 13.11 -37.44
N ALA A 14 53.14 13.79 -36.61
CA ALA A 14 51.97 13.26 -35.92
C ALA A 14 50.89 12.66 -36.85
N SER A 15 50.13 11.69 -36.33
CA SER A 15 48.67 11.77 -36.23
C SER A 15 48.15 10.74 -35.24
N ASN A 16 47.86 11.25 -34.06
CA ASN A 16 47.24 10.57 -32.94
C ASN A 16 45.72 10.56 -33.21
N GLU A 17 45.19 9.50 -33.80
CA GLU A 17 43.73 9.30 -33.81
C GLU A 17 43.29 8.89 -32.39
N LYS A 18 43.01 9.93 -31.59
CA LYS A 18 42.34 9.80 -30.31
C LYS A 18 40.96 9.18 -30.56
N MET A 19 40.83 7.91 -30.21
CA MET A 19 39.55 7.28 -29.96
C MET A 19 38.87 8.09 -28.85
N LYS A 20 37.82 8.84 -29.22
CA LYS A 20 36.97 9.57 -28.28
C LYS A 20 36.25 8.55 -27.40
N THR A 21 36.79 8.31 -26.21
CA THR A 21 36.05 7.72 -25.10
C THR A 21 34.90 8.65 -24.77
N GLY A 22 33.68 8.28 -25.18
CA GLY A 22 32.47 8.91 -24.69
C GLY A 22 32.45 8.81 -23.17
N ASP A 23 31.97 9.86 -22.51
CA ASP A 23 31.83 9.98 -21.07
C ASP A 23 31.12 8.75 -20.48
N GLN A 24 31.88 7.74 -20.09
CA GLN A 24 31.44 6.77 -19.10
C GLN A 24 31.63 7.45 -17.75
N VAL A 25 30.55 8.02 -17.23
CA VAL A 25 30.48 8.43 -15.83
C VAL A 25 30.82 7.20 -14.99
N SER A 26 32.03 7.16 -14.42
CA SER A 26 32.44 6.03 -13.59
C SER A 26 31.54 6.00 -12.36
N ILE A 27 30.87 4.88 -12.13
CA ILE A 27 30.06 4.67 -10.93
C ILE A 27 31.00 4.75 -9.73
N ASP A 28 30.72 5.66 -8.79
CA ASP A 28 31.39 5.69 -7.50
C ASP A 28 30.90 4.51 -6.66
N ILE A 29 31.73 3.47 -6.62
CA ILE A 29 31.46 2.20 -5.93
C ILE A 29 31.23 2.43 -4.42
N ASN A 30 31.92 3.40 -3.82
CA ASN A 30 31.78 3.67 -2.39
C ASN A 30 30.46 4.35 -2.08
N LYS A 31 30.07 5.34 -2.90
CA LYS A 31 28.78 6.01 -2.78
C LYS A 31 27.63 5.03 -2.99
N LEU A 32 27.68 4.23 -4.07
CA LEU A 32 26.66 3.23 -4.34
C LEU A 32 26.58 2.18 -3.23
N GLY A 33 27.72 1.69 -2.73
CA GLY A 33 27.78 0.73 -1.64
C GLY A 33 27.25 1.26 -0.31
N LYS A 34 27.34 2.58 -0.06
CA LYS A 34 26.71 3.22 1.10
C LYS A 34 25.19 3.26 0.93
N THR A 35 24.69 3.74 -0.21
CA THR A 35 23.25 3.80 -0.51
C THR A 35 22.62 2.41 -0.45
N MET A 36 23.22 1.40 -1.08
CA MET A 36 22.69 0.03 -1.04
C MET A 36 22.69 -0.54 0.38
N ARG A 37 23.67 -0.22 1.24
CA ARG A 37 23.63 -0.65 2.65
C ARG A 37 22.50 0.03 3.41
N GLU A 38 22.28 1.32 3.20
CA GLU A 38 21.15 2.04 3.79
C GLU A 38 19.82 1.44 3.32
N GLU A 39 19.67 1.11 2.03
CA GLU A 39 18.49 0.41 1.49
C GLU A 39 18.28 -0.99 2.09
N LEU A 40 19.37 -1.75 2.29
CA LEU A 40 19.32 -3.09 2.87
C LEU A 40 18.95 -3.08 4.37
N GLU A 41 19.37 -2.04 5.11
CA GLU A 41 18.98 -1.83 6.52
C GLU A 41 17.50 -1.43 6.66
N ILE A 42 16.89 -0.88 5.60
CA ILE A 42 15.46 -0.52 5.56
C ILE A 42 14.59 -1.74 5.21
N LEU A 43 15.17 -2.86 4.80
CA LEU A 43 14.38 -4.06 4.49
C LEU A 43 13.65 -4.53 5.75
N HIS A 44 12.33 -4.39 5.73
CA HIS A 44 11.48 -4.97 6.76
C HIS A 44 11.74 -6.48 6.84
N PRO A 45 11.87 -7.05 8.05
CA PRO A 45 11.95 -8.49 8.21
C PRO A 45 10.77 -9.14 7.49
N LEU A 46 11.01 -10.25 6.78
CA LEU A 46 9.93 -11.09 6.23
C LEU A 46 9.18 -11.71 7.41
N LEU A 47 8.29 -10.94 8.02
CA LEU A 47 7.43 -11.39 9.10
C LEU A 47 6.35 -12.31 8.50
N ASP A 48 6.10 -13.43 9.17
CA ASP A 48 5.06 -14.41 8.81
C ASP A 48 3.62 -13.85 8.86
N ASP A 49 3.45 -12.59 9.28
CA ASP A 49 2.15 -11.92 9.44
C ASP A 49 1.59 -11.33 8.13
N CYS A 50 2.38 -11.36 7.04
CA CYS A 50 1.94 -10.92 5.73
C CYS A 50 0.81 -11.81 5.22
N CYS A 51 -0.38 -11.24 5.00
CA CYS A 51 -1.58 -12.00 4.63
C CYS A 51 -2.45 -11.32 3.57
N ILE A 52 -2.14 -10.07 3.18
CA ILE A 52 -2.88 -9.29 2.17
C ILE A 52 -1.95 -8.96 1.00
N TYR A 53 -2.34 -9.40 -0.20
CA TYR A 53 -1.52 -9.34 -1.40
C TYR A 53 -2.30 -8.73 -2.56
N ARG A 54 -1.61 -7.98 -3.43
CA ARG A 54 -2.15 -7.73 -4.78
C ARG A 54 -2.14 -9.01 -5.60
N VAL A 55 -3.14 -9.12 -6.46
CA VAL A 55 -3.25 -10.24 -7.37
C VAL A 55 -2.13 -10.14 -8.40
N PRO A 56 -1.42 -11.25 -8.72
CA PRO A 56 -0.38 -11.24 -9.74
C PRO A 56 -0.86 -10.63 -11.05
N LYS A 57 -0.08 -9.72 -11.64
CA LYS A 57 -0.45 -8.97 -12.85
C LYS A 57 -1.00 -9.85 -13.98
N ARG A 58 -0.43 -11.05 -14.16
CA ARG A 58 -0.88 -12.04 -15.16
C ARG A 58 -2.36 -12.45 -15.00
N LEU A 59 -2.85 -12.55 -13.76
CA LEU A 59 -4.24 -12.89 -13.45
C LEU A 59 -5.12 -11.64 -13.55
N ARG A 60 -4.61 -10.51 -13.05
CA ARG A 60 -5.34 -9.23 -13.09
C ARG A 60 -5.67 -8.78 -14.52
N VAL A 61 -4.76 -8.98 -15.48
CA VAL A 61 -4.99 -8.64 -16.89
C VAL A 61 -6.15 -9.45 -17.50
N LEU A 62 -6.42 -10.68 -17.02
CA LEU A 62 -7.53 -11.49 -17.53
C LEU A 62 -8.88 -10.96 -17.08
N ASN A 63 -8.97 -10.40 -15.86
CA ASN A 63 -10.18 -9.80 -15.33
C ASN A 63 -9.89 -8.78 -14.22
N GLU A 64 -9.61 -7.53 -14.60
CA GLU A 64 -9.30 -6.48 -13.63
C GLU A 64 -10.46 -6.17 -12.69
N LYS A 65 -11.70 -6.27 -13.20
CA LYS A 65 -12.92 -5.98 -12.43
C LYS A 65 -13.15 -6.98 -11.30
N ALA A 66 -12.61 -8.19 -11.39
CA ALA A 66 -12.71 -9.19 -10.32
C ALA A 66 -11.84 -8.85 -9.09
N TYR A 67 -10.99 -7.83 -9.18
CA TYR A 67 -10.02 -7.47 -8.13
C TYR A 67 -9.99 -5.97 -7.85
N THR A 68 -10.97 -5.22 -8.33
CA THR A 68 -11.05 -3.77 -8.16
C THR A 68 -12.39 -3.43 -7.52
N PRO A 69 -12.41 -2.81 -6.32
CA PRO A 69 -13.66 -2.39 -5.69
C PRO A 69 -14.40 -1.38 -6.58
N GLN A 70 -15.73 -1.42 -6.53
CA GLN A 70 -16.61 -0.62 -7.38
C GLN A 70 -17.35 0.47 -6.59
N VAL A 71 -17.58 0.27 -5.30
CA VAL A 71 -18.37 1.16 -4.44
C VAL A 71 -17.67 1.56 -3.15
N VAL A 72 -16.83 0.70 -2.57
CA VAL A 72 -16.15 0.97 -1.29
C VAL A 72 -14.71 0.46 -1.29
N SER A 73 -13.76 1.36 -1.05
CA SER A 73 -12.40 0.98 -0.70
C SER A 73 -12.35 0.52 0.75
N ILE A 74 -11.59 -0.53 1.05
CA ILE A 74 -11.33 -1.03 2.39
C ILE A 74 -9.83 -1.35 2.46
N GLY A 75 -9.15 -0.70 3.40
CA GLY A 75 -7.72 -0.75 3.53
C GLY A 75 -6.98 0.12 2.49
N PRO A 76 -5.64 0.06 2.50
CA PRO A 76 -4.77 0.99 1.78
C PRO A 76 -4.68 0.76 0.28
N LEU A 77 -4.88 -0.47 -0.22
CA LEU A 77 -4.51 -0.83 -1.60
C LEU A 77 -5.33 -0.10 -2.69
N HIS A 78 -6.54 0.34 -2.34
CA HIS A 78 -7.45 1.12 -3.18
C HIS A 78 -7.82 2.48 -2.58
N HIS A 79 -7.15 2.89 -1.50
CA HIS A 79 -7.47 4.12 -0.78
C HIS A 79 -7.28 5.37 -1.67
N GLY A 80 -8.13 6.38 -1.46
CA GLY A 80 -8.03 7.68 -2.15
C GLY A 80 -8.52 7.71 -3.60
N ARG A 81 -9.02 6.60 -4.15
CA ARG A 81 -9.64 6.56 -5.48
C ARG A 81 -10.88 7.43 -5.54
N GLU A 82 -10.93 8.36 -6.51
CA GLU A 82 -12.01 9.34 -6.60
C GLU A 82 -13.36 8.66 -6.86
N GLU A 83 -13.38 7.55 -7.61
CA GLU A 83 -14.58 6.76 -7.88
C GLU A 83 -15.20 6.11 -6.62
N LEU A 84 -14.42 5.92 -5.56
CA LEU A 84 -14.87 5.26 -4.31
C LEU A 84 -15.16 6.26 -3.17
N LYS A 85 -14.83 7.53 -3.37
CA LYS A 85 -14.88 8.60 -2.36
C LYS A 85 -16.29 8.85 -1.80
N ALA A 86 -17.32 8.54 -2.57
CA ALA A 86 -18.71 8.66 -2.13
C ALA A 86 -19.00 7.84 -0.87
N MET A 87 -18.31 6.72 -0.67
CA MET A 87 -18.51 5.86 0.51
C MET A 87 -17.82 6.37 1.77
N GLU A 88 -16.83 7.26 1.66
CA GLU A 88 -16.11 7.81 2.81
C GLU A 88 -17.03 8.56 3.80
N GLU A 89 -18.11 9.16 3.28
CA GLU A 89 -19.14 9.79 4.12
C GLU A 89 -19.95 8.76 4.90
N TYR A 90 -20.22 7.59 4.33
CA TYR A 90 -20.92 6.51 5.03
C TYR A 90 -20.04 5.86 6.09
N LYS A 91 -18.75 5.69 5.83
CA LYS A 91 -17.79 5.22 6.84
C LYS A 91 -17.76 6.12 8.07
N ARG A 92 -17.73 7.45 7.89
CA ARG A 92 -17.82 8.42 9.00
C ARG A 92 -19.13 8.30 9.78
N ARG A 93 -20.26 8.10 9.09
CA ARG A 93 -21.56 7.87 9.73
C ARG A 93 -21.54 6.57 10.54
N TYR A 94 -20.93 5.53 10.01
CA TYR A 94 -20.86 4.23 10.66
C TYR A 94 -19.89 4.24 11.85
N LEU A 95 -18.79 5.00 11.79
CA LEU A 95 -17.96 5.26 12.97
C LEU A 95 -18.77 5.98 14.07
N LYS A 96 -19.61 6.94 13.72
CA LYS A 96 -20.50 7.60 14.70
C LYS A 96 -21.48 6.61 15.33
N ASP A 97 -22.08 5.74 14.53
CA ASP A 97 -22.97 4.69 15.04
C ASP A 97 -22.22 3.69 15.92
N PHE A 98 -20.99 3.32 15.53
CA PHE A 98 -20.12 2.42 16.29
C PHE A 98 -19.77 2.99 17.66
N LEU A 99 -19.32 4.25 17.73
CA LEU A 99 -19.04 4.95 18.99
C LEU A 99 -20.26 5.00 19.92
N ALA A 100 -21.46 5.22 19.35
CA ALA A 100 -22.69 5.23 20.12
C ALA A 100 -23.08 3.84 20.65
N TRP A 101 -22.67 2.78 19.96
CA TRP A 101 -22.96 1.39 20.33
C TRP A 101 -21.95 0.80 21.32
N SER A 102 -20.65 1.04 21.10
CA SER A 102 -19.57 0.47 21.90
C SER A 102 -19.32 1.21 23.21
N GLU A 103 -19.83 2.45 23.35
CA GLU A 103 -19.56 3.37 24.46
C GLU A 103 -18.06 3.71 24.63
N LEU A 104 -17.23 3.41 23.62
CA LEU A 104 -15.81 3.77 23.58
C LEU A 104 -15.62 5.23 23.15
N SER A 105 -14.57 5.87 23.66
CA SER A 105 -14.17 7.19 23.16
C SER A 105 -13.48 7.07 21.81
N LEU A 106 -13.51 8.14 21.01
CA LEU A 106 -12.80 8.18 19.74
C LEU A 106 -11.29 8.09 19.97
N GLU A 107 -10.80 8.70 21.05
CA GLU A 107 -9.41 8.73 21.46
C GLU A 107 -8.89 7.33 21.81
N ASP A 108 -9.69 6.51 22.50
CA ASP A 108 -9.33 5.12 22.82
C ASP A 108 -9.17 4.28 21.55
N LEU A 109 -10.10 4.41 20.60
CA LEU A 109 -10.04 3.69 19.33
C LEU A 109 -8.85 4.12 18.47
N ILE A 110 -8.52 5.41 18.45
CA ILE A 110 -7.33 5.92 17.78
C ILE A 110 -6.08 5.35 18.43
N GLY A 111 -6.01 5.32 19.77
CA GLY A 111 -4.87 4.78 20.52
C GLY A 111 -4.64 3.29 20.25
N VAL A 112 -5.70 2.47 20.25
CA VAL A 112 -5.61 1.04 19.89
C VAL A 112 -5.11 0.88 18.45
N THR A 113 -5.63 1.68 17.52
CA THR A 113 -5.23 1.60 16.10
C THR A 113 -3.79 2.03 15.87
N GLU A 114 -3.33 3.09 16.56
CA GLU A 114 -1.94 3.56 16.53
C GLU A 114 -0.99 2.48 17.08
N MET A 115 -1.33 1.87 18.21
CA MET A 115 -0.52 0.82 18.84
C MET A 115 -0.32 -0.38 17.90
N GLU A 116 -1.35 -0.76 17.15
CA GLU A 116 -1.30 -1.87 16.19
C GLU A 116 -0.77 -1.47 14.79
N GLU A 117 -0.46 -0.19 14.53
CA GLU A 117 -0.12 0.32 13.19
C GLU A 117 0.99 -0.48 12.51
N THR A 118 2.06 -0.79 13.25
CA THR A 118 3.20 -1.53 12.69
C THR A 118 2.77 -2.93 12.24
N ARG A 119 2.00 -3.63 13.07
CA ARG A 119 1.49 -4.98 12.76
C ARG A 119 0.50 -4.95 11.60
N LEU A 120 -0.39 -3.96 11.59
CA LEU A 120 -1.34 -3.72 10.51
C LEU A 120 -0.64 -3.50 9.15
N ARG A 121 0.41 -2.68 9.12
CA ARG A 121 1.21 -2.44 7.90
C ARG A 121 1.92 -3.72 7.44
N ASN A 122 2.46 -4.49 8.38
CA ASN A 122 3.16 -5.75 8.08
C ASN A 122 2.25 -6.84 7.50
N CYS A 123 0.92 -6.71 7.64
CA CYS A 123 -0.01 -7.62 6.98
C CYS A 123 -0.09 -7.45 5.47
N TYR A 124 0.36 -6.31 4.94
CA TYR A 124 0.35 -6.04 3.49
C TYR A 124 1.71 -6.42 2.87
N ALA A 125 1.67 -7.12 1.74
CA ALA A 125 2.87 -7.51 1.01
C ALA A 125 3.63 -6.35 0.35
N GLU A 126 2.96 -5.20 0.21
CA GLU A 126 3.51 -3.97 -0.35
C GLU A 126 3.70 -2.95 0.76
N ALA A 127 4.79 -2.17 0.67
CA ALA A 127 5.00 -1.05 1.56
C ALA A 127 3.88 -0.02 1.40
N ILE A 128 3.25 0.36 2.51
CA ILE A 128 2.16 1.33 2.51
C ILE A 128 2.74 2.74 2.73
N GLU A 129 2.79 3.55 1.68
CA GLU A 129 3.35 4.91 1.70
C GLU A 129 2.35 5.97 2.20
N LEU A 130 1.60 5.66 3.25
CA LEU A 130 0.71 6.61 3.94
C LEU A 130 1.38 7.11 5.22
N SER A 131 1.20 8.39 5.55
CA SER A 131 1.55 8.91 6.87
C SER A 131 0.72 8.21 7.95
N SER A 132 1.26 8.15 9.18
CA SER A 132 0.61 7.46 10.30
C SER A 132 -0.81 7.99 10.56
N ASP A 133 -1.00 9.31 10.59
CA ASP A 133 -2.30 9.95 10.81
C ASP A 133 -3.35 9.55 9.76
N VAL A 134 -2.94 9.45 8.49
CA VAL A 134 -3.81 9.04 7.39
C VAL A 134 -4.12 7.54 7.49
N PHE A 135 -3.11 6.71 7.76
CA PHE A 135 -3.27 5.27 7.86
C PHE A 135 -4.16 4.87 9.04
N VAL A 136 -3.88 5.36 10.24
CA VAL A 136 -4.66 5.09 11.45
C VAL A 136 -6.12 5.49 11.26
N LYS A 137 -6.37 6.69 10.73
CA LYS A 137 -7.72 7.18 10.45
C LYS A 137 -8.46 6.28 9.44
N MET A 138 -7.78 5.89 8.37
CA MET A 138 -8.36 5.01 7.34
C MET A 138 -8.71 3.64 7.95
N MET A 139 -7.78 3.01 8.67
CA MET A 139 -7.99 1.70 9.28
C MET A 139 -9.19 1.71 10.22
N LEU A 140 -9.28 2.72 11.10
CA LEU A 140 -10.39 2.85 12.04
C LEU A 140 -11.74 3.06 11.33
N LEU A 141 -11.80 3.94 10.33
CA LEU A 141 -13.03 4.17 9.55
C LEU A 141 -13.49 2.91 8.82
N ASP A 142 -12.56 2.18 8.23
CA ASP A 142 -12.84 0.98 7.45
C ASP A 142 -13.29 -0.17 8.36
N ALA A 143 -12.63 -0.36 9.51
CA ALA A 143 -12.99 -1.39 10.47
C ALA A 143 -14.37 -1.13 11.12
N ALA A 144 -14.61 0.10 11.58
CA ALA A 144 -15.93 0.47 12.12
C ALA A 144 -17.03 0.31 11.07
N PHE A 145 -16.75 0.63 9.80
CA PHE A 145 -17.70 0.41 8.70
C PHE A 145 -18.02 -1.07 8.51
N ILE A 146 -17.02 -1.95 8.48
CA ILE A 146 -17.21 -3.41 8.36
C ILE A 146 -18.03 -3.95 9.53
N ILE A 147 -17.65 -3.63 10.76
CA ILE A 147 -18.33 -4.09 11.98
C ILE A 147 -19.79 -3.65 11.96
N MET A 148 -20.05 -2.37 11.67
CA MET A 148 -21.41 -1.84 11.67
C MET A 148 -22.25 -2.38 10.51
N ILE A 149 -21.68 -2.62 9.32
CA ILE A 149 -22.38 -3.34 8.24
C ILE A 149 -22.80 -4.73 8.73
N MET A 150 -21.90 -5.48 9.38
CA MET A 150 -22.20 -6.82 9.88
C MET A 150 -23.28 -6.80 10.97
N LEU A 151 -23.18 -5.90 11.95
CA LEU A 151 -24.15 -5.73 13.02
C LEU A 151 -25.52 -5.33 12.48
N LYS A 152 -25.60 -4.29 11.64
CA LYS A 152 -26.87 -3.85 11.01
C LYS A 152 -27.48 -4.92 10.11
N ASN A 153 -26.65 -5.76 9.50
CA ASN A 153 -27.14 -6.84 8.66
C ASN A 153 -27.77 -7.99 9.46
N TYR A 154 -27.25 -8.27 10.66
CA TYR A 154 -27.73 -9.35 11.51
C TYR A 154 -28.85 -8.90 12.47
N PHE A 155 -28.74 -7.69 13.01
CA PHE A 155 -29.68 -7.10 13.96
C PHE A 155 -30.45 -5.95 13.32
N LEU A 156 -31.73 -6.17 13.03
CA LEU A 156 -32.61 -5.16 12.42
C LEU A 156 -32.75 -3.90 13.28
N ASP A 157 -32.63 -4.03 14.60
CA ASP A 157 -32.74 -2.91 15.55
C ASP A 157 -31.62 -1.85 15.37
N PHE A 158 -30.49 -2.24 14.75
CA PHE A 158 -29.39 -1.33 14.42
C PHE A 158 -29.64 -0.54 13.13
N GLN A 159 -30.65 -0.92 12.34
CA GLN A 159 -31.01 -0.23 11.11
C GLN A 159 -31.88 0.99 11.42
N SER A 160 -31.30 2.17 11.27
CA SER A 160 -32.07 3.42 11.30
C SER A 160 -32.96 3.50 10.06
N SER A 161 -34.14 4.10 10.21
CA SER A 161 -35.00 4.47 9.07
C SER A 161 -34.31 5.42 8.09
N ASN A 162 -33.20 6.08 8.45
CA ASN A 162 -32.45 6.94 7.53
C ASN A 162 -31.25 6.24 6.87
N ASP A 163 -31.02 4.95 7.12
CA ASP A 163 -29.90 4.22 6.55
C ASP A 163 -30.12 3.93 5.05
N ARG A 164 -29.38 4.64 4.20
CA ARG A 164 -29.53 4.54 2.75
C ARG A 164 -28.89 3.27 2.17
N ILE A 165 -27.93 2.66 2.88
CA ILE A 165 -27.26 1.44 2.43
C ILE A 165 -28.25 0.27 2.46
N PHE A 166 -28.93 0.07 3.59
CA PHE A 166 -29.89 -1.04 3.75
C PHE A 166 -31.23 -0.79 3.04
N ARG A 167 -31.56 0.48 2.71
CA ARG A 167 -32.77 0.82 1.94
C ARG A 167 -32.66 0.58 0.44
N ARG A 168 -31.46 0.35 -0.08
CA ARG A 168 -31.22 0.10 -1.51
C ARG A 168 -30.60 -1.29 -1.66
N PRO A 169 -31.39 -2.32 -1.99
CA PRO A 169 -30.88 -3.69 -2.03
C PRO A 169 -29.61 -3.87 -2.87
N TRP A 170 -29.52 -3.20 -4.03
CA TRP A 170 -28.33 -3.25 -4.88
C TRP A 170 -27.08 -2.67 -4.19
N MET A 171 -27.22 -1.62 -3.37
CA MET A 171 -26.08 -0.98 -2.70
C MET A 171 -25.43 -1.91 -1.67
N ILE A 172 -26.23 -2.60 -0.86
CA ILE A 172 -25.68 -3.57 0.10
C ILE A 172 -25.08 -4.79 -0.62
N HIS A 173 -25.63 -5.20 -1.77
CA HIS A 173 -25.02 -6.25 -2.60
C HIS A 173 -23.65 -5.82 -3.11
N ASP A 174 -23.53 -4.62 -3.69
CA ASP A 174 -22.26 -4.10 -4.20
C ASP A 174 -21.21 -3.96 -3.09
N ILE A 175 -21.61 -3.46 -1.91
CA ILE A 175 -20.72 -3.37 -0.74
C ILE A 175 -20.22 -4.75 -0.33
N ARG A 176 -21.10 -5.76 -0.26
CA ARG A 176 -20.70 -7.13 0.10
C ARG A 176 -19.73 -7.73 -0.93
N PHE A 177 -19.91 -7.45 -2.22
CA PHE A 177 -18.98 -7.88 -3.25
C PHE A 177 -17.60 -7.25 -3.05
N ASP A 178 -17.55 -5.95 -2.79
CA ASP A 178 -16.29 -5.24 -2.52
C ASP A 178 -15.61 -5.73 -1.23
N MET A 179 -16.39 -6.07 -0.19
CA MET A 179 -15.89 -6.58 1.09
C MET A 179 -15.22 -7.95 1.00
N ILE A 180 -15.44 -8.73 -0.06
CA ILE A 180 -14.81 -10.06 -0.25
C ILE A 180 -13.65 -10.02 -1.26
N LEU A 181 -13.36 -8.86 -1.86
CA LEU A 181 -12.26 -8.73 -2.81
C LEU A 181 -10.92 -8.83 -2.09
N LEU A 182 -10.02 -9.67 -2.61
CA LEU A 182 -8.69 -9.90 -2.03
C LEU A 182 -7.88 -8.62 -1.81
N GLU A 183 -7.93 -7.69 -2.77
CA GLU A 183 -7.19 -6.42 -2.71
C GLU A 183 -7.90 -5.35 -1.84
N ASN A 184 -9.01 -5.67 -1.19
CA ASN A 184 -9.88 -4.74 -0.48
C ASN A 184 -10.19 -5.22 0.94
N GLN A 185 -9.17 -5.66 1.67
CA GLN A 185 -9.30 -6.34 2.97
C GLN A 185 -8.63 -5.57 4.10
N LEU A 186 -9.08 -5.84 5.32
CA LEU A 186 -8.37 -5.55 6.57
C LEU A 186 -7.97 -6.87 7.26
N PRO A 187 -6.89 -6.88 8.04
CA PRO A 187 -6.57 -8.03 8.89
C PRO A 187 -7.67 -8.28 9.93
N PHE A 188 -8.14 -9.52 10.04
CA PHE A 188 -9.26 -9.86 10.93
C PHE A 188 -8.99 -9.56 12.41
N PHE A 189 -7.76 -9.75 12.88
CA PHE A 189 -7.39 -9.49 14.28
C PHE A 189 -7.74 -8.06 14.70
N PHE A 190 -7.59 -7.10 13.79
CA PHE A 190 -7.87 -5.70 14.10
C PHE A 190 -9.36 -5.45 14.30
N LEU A 191 -10.24 -6.15 13.58
CA LEU A 191 -11.68 -6.07 13.84
C LEU A 191 -12.01 -6.61 15.24
N ASN A 192 -11.28 -7.63 15.69
CA ASN A 192 -11.46 -8.23 17.02
C ASN A 192 -10.92 -7.32 18.13
N ASP A 193 -9.82 -6.58 17.88
CA ASP A 193 -9.25 -5.66 18.88
C ASP A 193 -10.15 -4.42 19.13
N LEU A 194 -11.08 -4.14 18.22
CA LEU A 194 -12.06 -3.05 18.37
C LEU A 194 -13.40 -3.50 18.99
N LEU A 195 -13.65 -4.81 19.12
CA LEU A 195 -14.89 -5.39 19.65
C LEU A 195 -14.76 -5.75 21.14
#